data_AF-A0A1C6C3P4-F1
#
_entry.id   AF-A0A1C6C3P4-F1
#
_cell.length_a   1.000
_cell.length_b   1.000
_cell.length_c   1.000
_cell.angle_alpha   90.00
_cell.angle_beta   90.00
_cell.angle_gamma   90.00
#
_symmetry.space_group_name_H-M   'P 1'
#
loop_
_entity.id
_entity.type
_entity.pdbx_description
1 polymer ?
#
loop_
_entity_poly.entity_id
_entity_poly.type
_entity_poly.pdbx_seq_one_letter_code
_entity_poly.pdbx_strand_id
1 'polypeptide(L)'
;MFWDKYNKICKERNIKPRKLAAELDISPATVTRWINGSVPKMETVKKLSEMLQVPVVYFFNEDEELDNVLKIVKARRNVQKIVELCDELNDSQIDTLFMCIAQMKIKKIEEECEKRKEQILLDYNAEL
;
A
#
# COMPACT_ATOMS: atom_id res chain seq x y z
N MET A 1 -6.31 9.28 17.79
CA MET A 1 -7.38 9.78 16.89
C MET A 1 -6.81 10.05 15.49
N PHE A 2 -7.65 10.23 14.46
CA PHE A 2 -7.22 10.48 13.07
C PHE A 2 -6.16 11.59 12.96
N TRP A 3 -6.38 12.72 13.63
CA TRP A 3 -5.47 13.85 13.60
C TRP A 3 -4.06 13.49 14.07
N ASP A 4 -3.93 12.66 15.09
CA ASP A 4 -2.62 12.29 15.64
C ASP A 4 -1.78 11.56 14.59
N LYS A 5 -2.39 10.59 13.89
CA LYS A 5 -1.74 9.84 12.81
C LYS A 5 -1.41 10.73 11.61
N TYR A 6 -2.35 11.58 11.21
CA TYR A 6 -2.17 12.52 10.11
C TYR A 6 -1.05 13.54 10.40
N ASN A 7 -1.01 14.11 11.60
CA ASN A 7 0.00 15.06 12.02
C ASN A 7 1.36 14.40 12.20
N LYS A 8 1.42 13.18 12.74
CA LYS A 8 2.64 12.38 12.91
C LYS A 8 3.35 12.17 11.57
N ILE A 9 2.66 11.61 10.57
CA ILE A 9 3.26 11.34 9.27
C ILE A 9 3.64 12.61 8.52
N CYS A 10 2.86 13.70 8.65
CA CYS A 10 3.23 14.99 8.10
C CYS A 10 4.55 15.49 8.72
N LYS A 11 4.71 15.39 10.03
CA LYS A 11 5.96 15.78 10.72
C LYS A 11 7.15 14.93 10.31
N GLU A 12 7.00 13.62 10.25
CA GLU A 12 8.06 12.68 9.83
C GLU A 12 8.58 13.00 8.41
N ARG A 13 7.69 13.48 7.54
CA ARG A 13 8.03 13.86 6.16
C ARG A 13 8.32 15.34 5.97
N ASN A 14 8.41 16.11 7.06
CA ASN A 14 8.63 17.55 7.03
C ASN A 14 7.60 18.34 6.18
N ILE A 15 6.36 17.87 6.14
CA ILE A 15 5.22 18.49 5.45
C ILE A 15 4.34 19.20 6.48
N LYS A 16 3.83 20.39 6.15
CA LYS A 16 2.84 21.09 6.98
C LYS A 16 1.45 20.49 6.76
N PRO A 17 0.73 20.01 7.80
CA PRO A 17 -0.58 19.36 7.64
C PRO A 17 -1.59 20.21 6.87
N ARG A 18 -1.69 21.50 7.19
CA ARG A 18 -2.61 22.41 6.48
C ARG A 18 -2.23 22.63 5.02
N LYS A 19 -0.94 22.55 4.67
CA LYS A 19 -0.47 22.66 3.28
C LYS A 19 -0.92 21.43 2.49
N LEU A 20 -0.68 20.23 3.04
CA LEU A 20 -1.11 18.98 2.42
C LEU A 20 -2.63 18.90 2.26
N ALA A 21 -3.39 19.34 3.26
CA ALA A 21 -4.84 19.42 3.16
C ALA A 21 -5.30 20.38 2.04
N ALA A 22 -4.62 21.53 1.89
CA ALA A 22 -4.92 22.48 0.83
C ALA A 22 -4.65 21.92 -0.58
N GLU A 23 -3.64 21.06 -0.75
CA GLU A 23 -3.37 20.35 -2.01
C GLU A 23 -4.53 19.41 -2.44
N LEU A 24 -5.43 19.07 -1.51
CA LEU A 24 -6.64 18.27 -1.76
C LEU A 24 -7.93 19.11 -1.70
N ASP A 25 -7.82 20.44 -1.80
CA ASP A 25 -8.93 21.39 -1.69
C ASP A 25 -9.71 21.30 -0.36
N ILE A 26 -9.02 20.89 0.71
CA ILE A 26 -9.63 20.73 2.04
C ILE A 26 -9.50 22.04 2.80
N SER A 27 -10.66 22.58 3.21
CA SER A 27 -10.70 23.87 3.90
C SER A 27 -9.97 23.84 5.26
N PRO A 28 -9.34 24.95 5.69
CA PRO A 28 -8.71 25.05 7.00
C PRO A 28 -9.66 24.74 8.16
N ALA A 29 -10.94 25.10 8.03
CA ALA A 29 -11.98 24.79 9.00
C ALA A 29 -12.19 23.27 9.16
N THR A 30 -12.11 22.51 8.06
CA THR A 30 -12.20 21.05 8.09
C THR A 30 -11.00 20.45 8.82
N VAL A 31 -9.79 20.96 8.58
CA VAL A 31 -8.59 20.55 9.33
C VAL A 31 -8.74 20.85 10.82
N THR A 32 -9.27 22.03 11.18
CA THR A 32 -9.56 22.36 12.59
C THR A 32 -10.56 21.39 13.22
N ARG A 33 -11.58 20.96 12.50
CA ARG A 33 -12.48 19.91 13.00
C ARG A 33 -11.74 18.60 13.25
N TRP A 34 -10.78 18.21 12.40
CA TRP A 34 -9.97 17.02 12.65
C TRP A 34 -9.12 17.15 13.91
N ILE A 35 -8.50 18.31 14.12
CA ILE A 35 -7.76 18.64 15.36
C ILE A 35 -8.65 18.42 16.58
N ASN A 36 -9.93 18.77 16.47
CA ASN A 36 -10.93 18.62 17.52
C ASN A 36 -11.59 17.23 17.56
N GLY A 37 -11.00 16.23 16.90
CA GLY A 37 -11.41 14.82 17.00
C GLY A 37 -12.41 14.33 15.95
N SER A 38 -12.86 15.19 15.01
CA SER A 38 -13.69 14.71 13.91
C SER A 38 -12.88 13.82 12.95
N VAL A 39 -13.55 12.84 12.35
CA VAL A 39 -12.95 11.93 11.37
C VAL A 39 -13.35 12.37 9.95
N PRO A 40 -12.42 12.41 8.97
CA PRO A 40 -12.77 12.70 7.59
C PRO A 40 -13.66 11.63 6.97
N LYS A 41 -14.31 11.96 5.85
CA LYS A 41 -14.99 10.96 5.02
C LYS A 41 -13.97 9.99 4.43
N MET A 42 -14.39 8.75 4.21
CA MET A 42 -13.53 7.70 3.66
C MET A 42 -12.87 8.08 2.33
N GLU A 43 -13.56 8.82 1.46
CA GLU A 43 -13.02 9.35 0.21
C GLU A 43 -11.80 10.26 0.44
N THR A 44 -11.86 11.12 1.46
CA THR A 44 -10.76 11.98 1.87
C THR A 44 -9.59 11.17 2.41
N VAL A 45 -9.89 10.14 3.21
CA VAL A 45 -8.84 9.26 3.77
C VAL A 45 -8.13 8.48 2.67
N LYS A 46 -8.84 8.01 1.63
CA LYS A 46 -8.23 7.37 0.46
C LYS A 46 -7.27 8.29 -0.29
N LYS A 47 -7.69 9.53 -0.59
CA LYS A 47 -6.81 10.52 -1.23
C LYS A 47 -5.57 10.83 -0.41
N LEU A 48 -5.73 10.96 0.91
CA LEU A 48 -4.62 11.16 1.82
C LEU A 48 -3.69 9.94 1.88
N SER A 49 -4.25 8.74 1.89
CA SER A 49 -3.53 7.46 1.83
C SER A 49 -2.67 7.34 0.57
N GLU A 50 -3.20 7.73 -0.59
CA GLU A 50 -2.47 7.75 -1.86
C GLU A 50 -1.34 8.79 -1.84
N MET A 51 -1.63 10.04 -1.49
CA MET A 51 -0.64 11.12 -1.42
C MET A 51 0.48 10.83 -0.43
N LEU A 52 0.14 10.26 0.72
CA LEU A 52 1.10 9.88 1.75
C LEU A 52 1.65 8.47 1.55
N GLN A 53 1.26 7.73 0.50
CA GLN A 53 1.71 6.36 0.26
C GLN A 53 1.68 5.48 1.52
N VAL A 54 0.61 5.59 2.31
CA VAL A 54 0.37 4.73 3.47
C VAL A 54 -0.98 4.05 3.33
N PRO A 55 -1.15 2.80 3.79
CA PRO A 55 -2.45 2.14 3.76
C PRO A 55 -3.52 2.96 4.50
N VAL A 56 -4.77 2.96 4.03
CA VAL A 56 -5.89 3.66 4.71
C VAL A 56 -6.00 3.30 6.19
N VAL A 57 -5.73 2.03 6.51
CA VAL A 57 -5.79 1.50 7.88
C VAL A 57 -4.81 2.20 8.84
N TYR A 58 -3.73 2.80 8.32
CA TYR A 58 -2.74 3.56 9.11
C TYR A 58 -3.38 4.67 9.96
N PHE A 59 -4.40 5.35 9.43
CA PHE A 59 -5.03 6.48 10.12
C PHE A 59 -5.90 6.07 11.31
N PHE A 60 -6.21 4.78 11.44
CA PHE A 60 -7.15 4.26 12.42
C PHE A 60 -6.54 3.24 13.37
N ASN A 61 -5.45 2.58 12.98
CA ASN A 61 -4.79 1.60 13.84
C ASN A 61 -4.04 2.24 15.00
N GLU A 62 -3.99 1.54 16.11
CA GLU A 62 -3.03 1.84 17.18
C GLU A 62 -1.62 1.49 16.71
N ASP A 63 -0.61 2.28 17.11
CA ASP A 63 0.78 2.04 16.70
C ASP A 63 1.25 0.61 17.07
N GLU A 64 0.70 0.04 18.16
CA GLU A 64 1.02 -1.29 18.65
C GLU A 64 0.54 -2.42 17.70
N GLU A 65 -0.61 -2.25 17.03
CA GLU A 65 -1.11 -3.24 16.07
C GLU A 65 -0.27 -3.28 14.79
N LEU A 66 0.14 -2.11 14.29
CA LEU A 66 1.01 -2.03 13.10
C LEU A 66 2.39 -2.63 13.40
N ASP A 67 2.94 -2.36 14.58
CA ASP A 67 4.20 -2.96 15.03
C ASP A 67 4.10 -4.48 15.14
N ASN A 68 2.96 -5.01 15.59
CA ASN A 68 2.74 -6.45 15.65
C ASN A 68 2.66 -7.09 14.25
N VAL A 69 1.97 -6.47 13.30
CA VAL A 69 1.98 -6.91 11.89
C VAL A 69 3.40 -6.85 11.32
N LEU A 70 4.13 -5.77 11.58
CA LEU A 70 5.49 -5.59 11.08
C LEU A 70 6.45 -6.62 11.69
N LYS A 71 6.32 -6.94 12.99
CA LYS A 71 7.06 -8.03 13.64
C LYS A 71 6.78 -9.38 12.98
N ILE A 72 5.53 -9.70 12.69
CA ILE A 72 5.15 -10.96 12.02
C ILE A 72 5.74 -11.03 10.61
N VAL A 73 5.64 -9.93 9.84
CA VAL A 73 6.17 -9.87 8.47
C VAL A 73 7.71 -9.95 8.48
N LYS A 74 8.37 -9.21 9.38
CA LYS A 74 9.83 -9.23 9.54
C LYS A 74 10.35 -10.54 10.12
N ALA A 75 9.55 -11.28 10.89
CA ALA A 75 9.95 -12.61 11.39
C ALA A 75 10.14 -13.65 10.25
N ARG A 76 9.64 -13.36 9.04
CA ARG A 76 9.89 -14.20 7.88
C ARG A 76 11.33 -14.01 7.40
N ARG A 77 12.16 -15.05 7.56
CA ARG A 77 13.60 -15.03 7.21
C ARG A 77 13.89 -14.55 5.78
N ASN A 78 13.03 -14.87 4.82
CA ASN A 78 13.16 -14.41 3.45
C ASN A 78 12.87 -12.91 3.29
N VAL A 79 11.94 -12.34 4.07
CA VAL A 79 11.63 -10.90 4.03
C VAL A 79 12.80 -10.10 4.60
N GLN A 80 13.39 -10.52 5.72
CA GLN A 80 14.59 -9.88 6.27
C GLN A 80 15.72 -9.80 5.25
N LYS A 81 16.03 -10.94 4.60
CA LYS A 81 17.10 -11.00 3.61
C LYS A 81 16.82 -10.14 2.38
N ILE A 82 15.55 -10.01 1.96
CA ILE A 82 15.17 -9.11 0.87
C ILE A 82 15.41 -7.65 1.27
N VAL A 83 15.06 -7.25 2.49
CA VAL A 83 15.28 -5.88 2.98
C VAL A 83 16.78 -5.55 3.03
N GLU A 84 17.59 -6.45 3.58
CA GLU A 84 19.07 -6.29 3.60
C GLU A 84 19.64 -6.12 2.19
N LEU A 85 19.16 -6.93 1.23
CA LEU A 85 19.60 -6.81 -0.17
C LEU A 85 19.14 -5.49 -0.80
N CYS A 86 17.95 -4.99 -0.46
CA CYS A 86 17.47 -3.71 -0.98
C CYS A 86 18.29 -2.50 -0.49
N ASP A 87 18.88 -2.57 0.72
CA ASP A 87 19.72 -1.50 1.26
C ASP A 87 21.03 -1.33 0.44
N GLU A 88 21.44 -2.37 -0.29
CA GLU A 88 22.62 -2.35 -1.17
C GLU A 88 22.29 -1.92 -2.62
N LEU A 89 21.01 -1.71 -2.93
CA LEU A 89 20.53 -1.38 -4.27
C LEU A 89 20.16 0.09 -4.39
N ASN A 90 20.35 0.66 -5.58
CA ASN A 90 19.79 1.95 -5.93
C ASN A 90 18.34 1.83 -6.44
N ASP A 91 17.61 2.95 -6.47
CA ASP A 91 16.20 3.00 -6.88
C ASP A 91 15.94 2.34 -8.24
N SER A 92 16.83 2.52 -9.23
CA SER A 92 16.67 1.91 -10.56
C SER A 92 16.79 0.38 -10.54
N GLN A 93 17.65 -0.16 -9.68
CA GLN A 93 17.77 -1.60 -9.49
C GLN A 93 16.56 -2.16 -8.75
N ILE A 94 16.04 -1.43 -7.76
CA ILE A 94 14.80 -1.78 -7.04
C ILE A 94 13.62 -1.80 -8.03
N ASP A 95 13.49 -0.80 -8.90
CA ASP A 95 12.45 -0.75 -9.94
C ASP A 95 12.55 -1.94 -10.90
N THR A 96 13.77 -2.29 -11.32
CA THR A 96 14.00 -3.47 -12.17
C THR A 96 13.56 -4.76 -11.47
N LEU A 97 13.88 -4.92 -10.18
CA LEU A 97 13.44 -6.07 -9.40
C LEU A 97 11.91 -6.13 -9.29
N PHE A 98 11.26 -4.99 -9.04
CA PHE A 98 9.80 -4.89 -9.02
C PHE A 98 9.19 -5.31 -10.37
N MET A 99 9.76 -4.84 -11.49
CA MET A 99 9.32 -5.23 -12.83
C MET A 99 9.48 -6.74 -13.07
N CYS A 100 10.61 -7.34 -12.69
CA CYS A 100 10.81 -8.78 -12.82
C CYS A 100 9.78 -9.58 -11.99
N ILE A 101 9.46 -9.14 -10.77
CA ILE A 101 8.42 -9.77 -9.94
C ILE A 101 7.04 -9.64 -10.58
N ALA A 102 6.72 -8.49 -11.16
CA ALA A 102 5.47 -8.29 -11.88
C ALA A 102 5.38 -9.21 -13.11
N GLN A 103 6.46 -9.32 -13.89
CA GLN A 103 6.55 -10.22 -15.05
C GLN A 103 6.37 -11.70 -14.65
N MET A 104 6.98 -12.14 -13.55
CA MET A 104 6.78 -13.52 -13.05
C MET A 104 5.32 -13.80 -12.71
N LYS A 105 4.59 -12.83 -12.13
CA LYS A 105 3.15 -12.97 -11.85
C LYS A 105 2.32 -13.07 -13.13
N ILE A 106 2.62 -12.25 -14.14
CA ILE A 106 1.95 -12.29 -15.45
C ILE A 106 2.15 -13.65 -16.11
N LYS A 107 3.39 -14.12 -16.19
CA LYS A 107 3.72 -15.42 -16.78
C LYS A 107 2.95 -16.57 -16.12
N LYS A 108 2.84 -16.55 -14.78
CA LYS A 108 2.07 -17.55 -14.05
C LYS A 108 0.58 -17.53 -14.44
N ILE A 109 -0.01 -16.35 -14.62
CA ILE A 109 -1.40 -16.20 -15.07
C ILE A 109 -1.57 -16.73 -16.51
N GLU A 110 -0.62 -16.44 -17.40
CA GLU A 110 -0.64 -16.93 -18.78
C GLU A 110 -0.61 -18.46 -18.83
N GLU A 111 0.25 -19.10 -18.03
CA GLU A 111 0.32 -20.56 -17.90
C GLU A 111 -0.98 -21.17 -17.37
N GLU A 112 -1.65 -20.53 -16.41
CA GLU A 112 -2.95 -20.96 -15.89
C GLU A 112 -4.07 -20.80 -16.93
N CYS A 113 -4.06 -19.71 -17.69
CA CYS A 113 -4.99 -19.48 -18.78
C CYS A 113 -4.86 -20.53 -19.89
N GLU A 114 -3.63 -20.90 -20.27
CA GLU A 114 -3.40 -21.86 -21.34
C GLU A 114 -3.90 -23.26 -20.95
N LYS A 115 -3.57 -23.73 -19.75
CA LYS A 115 -4.11 -24.98 -19.19
C LYS A 115 -5.63 -25.02 -19.21
N ARG A 116 -6.29 -23.89 -18.92
CA ARG A 116 -7.75 -23.80 -18.93
C ARG A 116 -8.34 -23.87 -20.34
N LYS A 117 -7.68 -23.30 -21.34
CA LYS A 117 -8.09 -23.46 -22.75
C LYS A 117 -7.97 -24.91 -23.21
N GLU A 118 -6.86 -25.56 -22.89
CA GLU A 118 -6.64 -26.98 -23.20
C GLU A 118 -7.72 -27.86 -22.58
N GLN A 119 -8.07 -27.62 -21.31
CA GLN A 119 -9.16 -28.34 -20.64
C GLN A 119 -10.51 -28.14 -21.33
N ILE A 120 -10.85 -26.90 -21.70
CA ILE A 120 -12.11 -26.60 -22.41
C ILE A 120 -12.19 -27.33 -23.76
N LEU A 121 -11.06 -27.40 -24.49
CA LEU A 121 -11.01 -28.13 -25.77
C LEU A 121 -11.16 -29.65 -25.57
N LEU A 122 -10.57 -30.20 -24.51
CA LEU A 122 -10.74 -31.61 -24.16
C LEU A 122 -12.20 -31.92 -23.80
N ASP A 123 -12.83 -31.07 -22.98
CA ASP A 123 -14.22 -31.22 -22.56
C ASP A 123 -15.16 -31.16 -23.77
N TYR A 124 -14.96 -30.19 -24.68
CA TYR A 124 -15.75 -30.07 -25.92
C TYR A 124 -15.63 -31.30 -26.84
N ASN A 125 -14.42 -31.84 -26.99
CA ASN A 125 -14.19 -33.02 -27.83
C ASN A 125 -14.70 -34.32 -27.20
N ALA A 126 -14.87 -34.37 -25.88
CA ALA A 126 -15.41 -35.55 -25.18
C ALA A 126 -16.94 -35.63 -25.24
N GLU A 127 -17.62 -34.52 -25.56
CA GLU A 127 -19.08 -34.43 -25.72
C GLU A 127 -19.56 -34.70 -27.17
N LEU A 128 -18.64 -34.86 -28.14
CA LEU A 128 -18.88 -35.20 -29.55
C LEU A 128 -18.72 -36.69 -29.83
#